data_AF-A0A1X0RH60-F1
#
_entry.id   AF-A0A1X0RH60-F1
#
_cell.length_a   1.000
_cell.length_b   1.000
_cell.length_c   1.000
_cell.angle_alpha   90.00
_cell.angle_beta   90.00
_cell.angle_gamma   90.00
#
_symmetry.space_group_name_H-M   'P 1'
#
loop_
_entity.id
_entity.type
_entity.pdbx_description
1 polymer ?
#
loop_
_entity_poly.entity_id
_entity_poly.type
_entity_poly.pdbx_seq_one_letter_code
_entity_poly.pdbx_strand_id
1 'polypeptide(L)'
;MIFLTDRHRAAIRGLIRQYKNKTNKLKDSLLDLDCFRRMEVKELREFKKHLSLYCQCVHSSSGVEFRTTKVYTGSPEVKMVASEVLGTPMYLTRCASVMAKVTEQLDIGDDCWWVISRRGQDYVLPSPIRFFIKQCYGKTGSMKLAPRINTKVKAKDEITLFYGGDYFGKNNVECRCFTCRTIKGKAPSQSSSRSGSKKH
;
A
#
# COMPACT_ATOMS: atom_id res chain seq x y z
N MET A 1 13.46 8.67 16.13
CA MET A 1 13.08 8.93 14.73
C MET A 1 14.31 8.78 13.84
N ILE A 2 14.27 7.91 12.81
CA ILE A 2 15.40 7.70 11.91
C ILE A 2 15.38 8.77 10.83
N PHE A 3 16.39 9.63 10.80
CA PHE A 3 16.54 10.62 9.74
C PHE A 3 17.43 10.06 8.62
N LEU A 4 16.84 9.93 7.42
CA LEU A 4 17.57 9.52 6.23
C LEU A 4 18.18 10.75 5.54
N THR A 5 19.51 10.86 5.58
CA THR A 5 20.29 11.83 4.82
C THR A 5 20.25 11.50 3.32
N ASP A 6 20.65 12.45 2.46
CA ASP A 6 20.79 12.18 1.03
C ASP A 6 21.80 11.08 0.72
N ARG A 7 22.85 10.99 1.54
CA ARG A 7 23.82 9.88 1.50
C ARG A 7 23.13 8.54 1.78
N HIS A 8 22.29 8.45 2.81
CA HIS A 8 21.52 7.23 3.10
C HIS A 8 20.58 6.88 1.95
N ARG A 9 19.86 7.87 1.39
CA ARG A 9 18.95 7.67 0.26
C ARG A 9 19.69 7.16 -0.98
N ALA A 10 20.86 7.72 -1.29
CA ALA A 10 21.70 7.27 -2.39
C ALA A 10 22.20 5.84 -2.18
N ALA A 11 22.67 5.51 -0.97
CA ALA A 11 23.12 4.16 -0.61
C ALA A 11 21.99 3.14 -0.74
N ILE A 12 20.80 3.43 -0.20
CA ILE A 12 19.61 2.57 -0.31
C ILE A 12 19.27 2.31 -1.78
N ARG A 13 19.26 3.35 -2.63
CA ARG A 13 19.00 3.18 -4.08
C ARG A 13 20.06 2.30 -4.74
N GLY A 14 21.33 2.49 -4.40
CA GLY A 14 22.44 1.67 -4.89
C GLY A 14 22.27 0.20 -4.52
N LEU A 15 21.97 -0.09 -3.25
CA LEU A 15 21.74 -1.44 -2.74
C LEU A 15 20.53 -2.11 -3.41
N ILE A 16 19.42 -1.39 -3.58
CA ILE A 16 18.24 -1.91 -4.30
C ILE A 16 18.63 -2.29 -5.73
N ARG A 17 19.35 -1.42 -6.46
CA ARG A 17 19.79 -1.73 -7.83
C ARG A 17 20.69 -2.96 -7.88
N GLN A 18 21.62 -3.08 -6.94
CA GLN A 18 22.60 -4.17 -6.88
C GLN A 18 21.96 -5.51 -6.45
N TYR A 19 21.02 -5.48 -5.53
CA TYR A 19 20.51 -6.67 -4.84
C TYR A 19 19.00 -6.90 -4.99
N LYS A 20 18.31 -6.24 -5.93
CA LYS A 20 16.87 -6.46 -6.17
C LYS A 20 16.48 -7.93 -6.37
N ASN A 21 17.37 -8.78 -6.90
CA ASN A 21 17.11 -10.21 -7.11
C ASN A 21 17.60 -11.11 -5.96
N LYS A 22 18.17 -10.52 -4.91
CA LYS A 22 18.77 -11.22 -3.76
C LYS A 22 18.20 -10.63 -2.47
N THR A 23 16.92 -10.89 -2.19
CA THR A 23 16.18 -10.21 -1.11
C THR A 23 16.82 -10.33 0.27
N ASN A 24 17.42 -11.46 0.61
CA ASN A 24 18.14 -11.63 1.87
C ASN A 24 19.39 -10.74 1.92
N LYS A 25 20.20 -10.76 0.86
CA LYS A 25 21.38 -9.90 0.75
C LYS A 25 21.02 -8.41 0.78
N LEU A 26 19.95 -8.02 0.09
CA LEU A 26 19.43 -6.65 0.14
C LEU A 26 19.07 -6.24 1.57
N LYS A 27 18.29 -7.07 2.26
CA LYS A 27 17.89 -6.82 3.65
C LYS A 27 19.11 -6.70 4.56
N ASP A 28 20.06 -7.61 4.47
CA ASP A 28 21.25 -7.62 5.32
C ASP A 28 22.12 -6.37 5.05
N SER A 29 22.38 -6.04 3.79
CA SER A 29 23.12 -4.82 3.43
C SER A 29 22.40 -3.52 3.81
N LEU A 30 21.07 -3.51 3.83
CA LEU A 30 20.31 -2.36 4.33
C LEU A 30 20.47 -2.22 5.85
N LEU A 31 20.46 -3.33 6.59
CA LEU A 31 20.63 -3.32 8.05
C LEU A 31 22.05 -2.90 8.49
N ASP A 32 23.04 -3.06 7.60
CA ASP A 32 24.41 -2.62 7.86
C ASP A 32 24.60 -1.09 7.80
N LEU A 33 23.62 -0.36 7.24
CA LEU A 33 23.64 1.10 7.24
C LEU A 33 23.58 1.62 8.69
N ASP A 34 24.42 2.62 8.96
CA ASP A 34 24.56 3.28 10.26
C ASP A 34 23.23 3.76 10.86
N CYS A 35 22.32 4.23 10.03
CA CYS A 35 20.99 4.69 10.44
C CYS A 35 20.10 3.62 11.08
N PHE A 36 20.43 2.32 10.94
CA PHE A 36 19.68 1.21 11.54
C PHE A 36 20.41 0.51 12.70
N ARG A 37 21.66 0.91 13.00
CA ARG A 37 22.48 0.24 14.03
C ARG A 37 22.08 0.53 15.47
N ARG A 38 21.19 1.51 15.71
CA ARG A 38 20.81 1.99 17.06
C ARG A 38 19.50 1.42 17.60
N MET A 39 18.95 0.36 17.01
CA MET A 39 17.69 -0.25 17.45
C MET A 39 17.90 -1.26 18.59
N GLU A 40 16.97 -1.29 19.54
CA GLU A 40 16.93 -2.34 20.57
C GLU A 40 16.65 -3.73 19.96
N VAL A 41 17.02 -4.81 20.65
CA VAL A 41 16.92 -6.19 20.13
C VAL A 41 15.49 -6.56 19.71
N LYS A 42 14.49 -6.19 20.51
CA LYS A 42 13.06 -6.48 20.22
C LYS A 42 12.55 -5.66 19.04
N GLU A 43 12.88 -4.38 19.00
CA GLU A 43 12.53 -3.47 17.89
C GLU A 43 13.18 -3.93 16.58
N LEU A 44 14.47 -4.27 16.62
CA LEU A 44 15.22 -4.76 15.48
C LEU A 44 14.61 -6.03 14.89
N ARG A 45 14.09 -6.94 15.73
CA ARG A 45 13.43 -8.16 15.25
C ARG A 45 12.17 -7.85 14.44
N GLU A 46 11.30 -6.97 14.94
CA GLU A 46 10.07 -6.60 14.23
C GLU A 46 10.37 -5.73 13.00
N PHE A 47 11.36 -4.84 13.10
CA PHE A 47 11.87 -4.07 11.98
C PHE A 47 12.40 -4.98 10.86
N LYS A 48 13.20 -6.00 11.17
CA LYS A 48 13.70 -7.00 10.21
C LYS A 48 12.58 -7.70 9.46
N LYS A 49 11.50 -8.11 10.16
CA LYS A 49 10.32 -8.70 9.53
C LYS A 49 9.67 -7.73 8.55
N HIS A 50 9.56 -6.47 8.94
CA HIS A 50 8.91 -5.45 8.12
C HIS A 50 9.76 -5.04 6.91
N LEU A 51 11.06 -4.82 7.11
CA LEU A 51 12.03 -4.54 6.04
C LEU A 51 12.01 -5.65 4.98
N SER A 52 11.84 -6.91 5.40
CA SER A 52 11.69 -8.03 4.48
C SER A 52 10.50 -7.85 3.53
N LEU A 53 9.37 -7.29 3.96
CA LEU A 53 8.21 -7.03 3.08
C LEU A 53 8.55 -6.02 1.98
N TYR A 54 9.27 -4.94 2.33
CA TYR A 54 9.75 -3.96 1.35
C TYR A 54 10.75 -4.57 0.37
N CYS A 55 11.68 -5.39 0.86
CA CYS A 55 12.66 -6.09 0.01
C CYS A 55 11.99 -7.05 -0.98
N GLN A 56 10.91 -7.73 -0.57
CA GLN A 56 10.11 -8.57 -1.46
C GLN A 56 9.40 -7.73 -2.53
N CYS A 57 8.87 -6.57 -2.16
CA CYS A 57 8.11 -5.72 -3.06
C CYS A 57 8.97 -5.09 -4.17
N VAL A 58 10.23 -4.76 -3.88
CA VAL A 58 11.18 -4.22 -4.88
C VAL A 58 11.90 -5.31 -5.69
N HIS A 59 11.59 -6.58 -5.44
CA HIS A 59 12.14 -7.70 -6.21
C HIS A 59 11.71 -7.62 -7.68
N SER A 60 12.57 -7.97 -8.64
CA SER A 60 12.23 -7.85 -10.07
C SER A 60 11.01 -8.66 -10.48
N SER A 61 10.79 -9.81 -9.83
CA SER A 61 9.63 -10.67 -10.06
C SER A 61 8.41 -10.32 -9.18
N SER A 62 8.35 -9.12 -8.61
CA SER A 62 7.18 -8.68 -7.82
C SER A 62 5.97 -8.34 -8.70
N GLY A 63 6.19 -8.13 -10.01
CA GLY A 63 5.19 -7.65 -10.96
C GLY A 63 4.92 -6.14 -10.85
N VAL A 64 5.63 -5.44 -9.98
CA VAL A 64 5.36 -4.02 -9.67
C VAL A 64 6.64 -3.19 -9.61
N GLU A 65 6.51 -1.89 -9.82
CA GLU A 65 7.55 -0.90 -9.57
C GLU A 65 6.96 0.35 -8.90
N PHE A 66 7.80 1.07 -8.16
CA PHE A 66 7.44 2.32 -7.51
C PHE A 66 7.80 3.52 -8.37
N ARG A 67 6.86 4.47 -8.50
CA ARG A 67 7.02 5.72 -9.25
C ARG A 67 6.58 6.91 -8.43
N THR A 68 7.05 8.09 -8.78
CA THR A 68 6.60 9.34 -8.15
C THR A 68 5.34 9.86 -8.85
N THR A 69 4.42 10.44 -8.08
CA THR A 69 3.23 11.14 -8.56
C THR A 69 3.02 12.42 -7.75
N LYS A 70 2.31 13.39 -8.32
CA LYS A 70 1.83 14.60 -7.61
C LYS A 70 0.32 14.77 -7.71
N VAL A 71 -0.36 13.76 -8.26
CA VAL A 71 -1.77 13.85 -8.67
C VAL A 71 -2.73 14.07 -7.50
N TYR A 72 -2.45 13.47 -6.34
CA TYR A 72 -3.42 13.41 -5.25
C TYR A 72 -3.33 14.63 -4.34
N THR A 73 -2.12 15.01 -3.91
CA THR A 73 -1.90 16.12 -2.96
C THR A 73 -1.18 17.33 -3.56
N GLY A 74 -0.70 17.25 -4.80
CA GLY A 74 0.18 18.28 -5.39
C GLY A 74 1.65 18.16 -4.98
N SER A 75 1.94 17.41 -3.91
CA SER A 75 3.28 17.13 -3.41
C SER A 75 3.83 15.80 -3.94
N PRO A 76 5.16 15.59 -3.97
CA PRO A 76 5.74 14.32 -4.38
C PRO A 76 5.31 13.15 -3.49
N GLU A 77 4.60 12.19 -4.09
CA GLU A 77 4.14 10.96 -3.47
C GLU A 77 4.63 9.74 -4.24
N VAL A 78 4.49 8.56 -3.64
CA VAL A 78 4.83 7.29 -4.26
C VAL A 78 3.56 6.58 -4.71
N LYS A 79 3.51 6.20 -5.98
CA LYS A 79 2.51 5.28 -6.54
C LYS A 79 3.16 3.96 -6.95
N MET A 80 2.35 2.92 -7.04
CA MET A 80 2.76 1.64 -7.60
C MET A 80 2.20 1.48 -9.01
N VAL A 81 3.03 0.99 -9.92
CA VAL A 81 2.62 0.66 -11.29
C VAL A 81 3.04 -0.77 -11.62
N ALA A 82 2.35 -1.41 -12.55
CA ALA A 82 2.71 -2.74 -13.01
C ALA A 82 4.02 -2.66 -13.81
N SER A 83 5.01 -3.50 -13.47
CA SER A 83 6.27 -3.58 -14.24
C SER A 83 6.11 -4.41 -15.52
N GLU A 84 5.07 -5.24 -15.58
CA GLU A 84 4.74 -6.16 -16.67
C GLU A 84 3.22 -6.29 -16.81
N VAL A 85 2.75 -7.08 -17.78
CA VAL A 85 1.32 -7.39 -17.89
C VAL A 85 0.95 -8.36 -16.77
N LEU A 86 0.01 -7.96 -15.92
CA LEU A 86 -0.48 -8.81 -14.83
C LEU A 86 -1.77 -9.52 -15.28
N GLY A 87 -1.75 -10.85 -15.17
CA GLY A 87 -2.91 -11.70 -15.44
C GLY A 87 -4.00 -11.55 -14.39
N THR A 88 -5.14 -12.20 -14.62
CA THR A 88 -6.24 -12.23 -13.64
C THR A 88 -6.96 -13.58 -13.65
N PRO A 89 -7.35 -14.13 -12.48
CA PRO A 89 -7.06 -13.64 -11.13
C PRO A 89 -5.64 -14.00 -10.69
N MET A 90 -4.91 -13.05 -10.06
CA MET A 90 -3.62 -13.35 -9.44
C MET A 90 -3.41 -12.60 -8.13
N TYR A 91 -2.55 -13.13 -7.25
CA TYR A 91 -2.15 -12.47 -6.01
C TYR A 91 -0.72 -11.94 -6.12
N LEU A 92 -0.50 -10.69 -5.72
CA LEU A 92 0.82 -10.08 -5.60
C LEU A 92 1.46 -10.48 -4.27
N THR A 93 1.83 -11.75 -4.14
CA THR A 93 2.33 -12.36 -2.89
C THR A 93 3.60 -11.68 -2.35
N ARG A 94 4.44 -11.14 -3.23
CA ARG A 94 5.64 -10.37 -2.88
C ARG A 94 5.35 -8.94 -2.41
N CYS A 95 4.12 -8.48 -2.59
CA CYS A 95 3.66 -7.17 -2.12
C CYS A 95 2.77 -7.31 -0.88
N ALA A 96 3.02 -8.33 -0.05
CA ALA A 96 2.18 -8.61 1.10
C ALA A 96 2.39 -7.62 2.27
N SER A 97 1.34 -7.45 3.08
CA SER A 97 1.33 -6.67 4.33
C SER A 97 1.07 -7.54 5.54
N VAL A 98 1.43 -7.00 6.70
CA VAL A 98 0.90 -7.43 7.99
C VAL A 98 -0.07 -6.36 8.47
N MET A 99 -1.15 -6.76 9.14
CA MET A 99 -2.03 -5.85 9.88
C MET A 99 -1.59 -5.76 11.34
N ALA A 100 -1.47 -4.54 11.84
CA ALA A 100 -1.32 -4.30 13.27
C ALA A 100 -2.69 -3.94 13.86
N LYS A 101 -3.11 -4.66 14.91
CA LYS A 101 -4.36 -4.36 15.62
C LYS A 101 -4.20 -3.03 16.35
N VAL A 102 -5.17 -2.14 16.23
CA VAL A 102 -5.26 -0.93 17.04
C VAL A 102 -5.85 -1.31 18.40
N THR A 103 -5.05 -1.19 19.46
CA THR A 103 -5.45 -1.58 20.82
C THR A 103 -5.81 -0.40 21.71
N GLU A 104 -5.33 0.79 21.36
CA GLU A 104 -5.62 2.06 22.02
C GLU A 104 -6.23 3.01 20.99
N GLN A 105 -7.04 3.98 21.42
CA GLN A 105 -7.46 5.09 20.56
C GLN A 105 -6.20 5.83 20.14
N LEU A 106 -5.71 5.52 18.95
CA LEU A 106 -4.69 6.32 18.31
C LEU A 106 -5.30 7.71 18.12
N ASP A 107 -4.60 8.76 18.56
CA ASP A 107 -4.77 10.11 18.01
C ASP A 107 -4.35 10.05 16.54
N ILE A 108 -5.26 9.49 15.74
CA ILE A 108 -5.20 9.43 14.29
C ILE A 108 -5.43 10.87 13.87
N GLY A 109 -4.34 11.65 13.81
CA GLY A 109 -4.38 12.92 13.11
C GLY A 109 -4.91 12.71 11.68
N ASP A 110 -5.45 13.77 11.07
CA ASP A 110 -6.12 13.77 9.77
C ASP A 110 -5.31 13.14 8.60
N ASP A 111 -4.01 12.88 8.82
CA ASP A 111 -3.07 12.31 7.85
C ASP A 111 -2.90 10.78 7.90
N CYS A 112 -3.58 10.07 8.81
CA CYS A 112 -3.42 8.62 9.00
C CYS A 112 -4.36 7.78 8.12
N TRP A 113 -4.16 7.86 6.80
CA TRP A 113 -4.97 7.22 5.73
C TRP A 113 -4.88 5.67 5.66
N TRP A 114 -4.45 4.96 6.70
CA TRP A 114 -4.08 3.54 6.64
C TRP A 114 -4.90 2.64 7.57
N VAL A 115 -5.95 3.17 8.20
CA VAL A 115 -6.80 2.43 9.13
C VAL A 115 -7.90 1.72 8.36
N ILE A 116 -8.02 0.40 8.57
CA ILE A 116 -9.13 -0.41 8.05
C ILE A 116 -9.91 -0.98 9.23
N SER A 117 -11.21 -0.67 9.25
CA SER A 117 -12.13 -1.31 10.18
C SER A 117 -12.63 -2.64 9.64
N ARG A 118 -12.53 -3.70 10.44
CA ARG A 118 -13.01 -5.04 10.08
C ARG A 118 -13.68 -5.68 11.28
N ARG A 119 -14.98 -5.96 11.15
CA ARG A 119 -15.79 -6.60 12.21
C ARG A 119 -15.73 -5.84 13.54
N GLY A 120 -15.78 -4.50 13.48
CA GLY A 120 -15.70 -3.63 14.65
C GLY A 120 -14.31 -3.52 15.27
N GLN A 121 -13.26 -4.03 14.61
CA GLN A 121 -11.88 -3.89 15.04
C GLN A 121 -11.07 -3.13 13.99
N ASP A 122 -10.35 -2.11 14.45
CA ASP A 122 -9.49 -1.30 13.58
C ASP A 122 -8.08 -1.87 13.50
N TYR A 123 -7.49 -1.72 12.31
CA TYR A 123 -6.15 -2.20 11.98
C TYR A 123 -5.37 -1.15 11.20
N VAL A 124 -4.07 -1.03 11.47
CA VAL A 124 -3.14 -0.23 10.66
C VAL A 124 -2.40 -1.12 9.67
N LEU A 125 -2.21 -0.62 8.45
CA LEU A 125 -1.39 -1.22 7.39
C LEU A 125 -0.08 -0.47 7.18
N PRO A 126 1.00 -0.83 7.88
CA PRO A 126 2.24 -0.04 7.85
C PRO A 126 3.21 -0.41 6.70
N SER A 127 2.84 -1.35 5.82
CA SER A 127 3.72 -2.01 4.83
C SER A 127 3.58 -1.48 3.39
N PRO A 128 4.29 -2.02 2.37
CA PRO A 128 4.20 -1.58 0.97
C PRO A 128 2.78 -1.49 0.42
N ILE A 129 1.82 -2.22 1.00
CA ILE A 129 0.39 -2.13 0.66
C ILE A 129 -0.15 -0.71 0.82
N ARG A 130 0.43 0.11 1.69
CA ARG A 130 0.07 1.53 1.83
C ARG A 130 0.22 2.32 0.52
N PHE A 131 1.08 1.87 -0.39
CA PHE A 131 1.29 2.50 -1.70
C PHE A 131 0.35 2.01 -2.79
N PHE A 132 -0.50 1.02 -2.47
CA PHE A 132 -1.63 0.68 -3.31
C PHE A 132 -2.81 1.55 -2.90
N ILE A 133 -3.43 2.19 -3.87
CA ILE A 133 -4.83 2.64 -3.77
C ILE A 133 -5.66 1.31 -3.70
N LYS A 134 -6.68 1.02 -2.78
CA LYS A 134 -7.30 -0.27 -2.05
C LYS A 134 -8.24 -1.42 -2.64
N GLN A 135 -8.10 -2.75 -2.48
CA GLN A 135 -9.25 -3.73 -2.55
C GLN A 135 -8.98 -5.01 -1.76
N CYS A 136 -10.07 -5.69 -1.39
CA CYS A 136 -10.30 -6.52 -0.22
C CYS A 136 -9.57 -7.88 -0.12
N TYR A 137 -9.48 -8.38 1.12
CA TYR A 137 -8.70 -9.55 1.53
C TYR A 137 -9.48 -10.69 2.21
N GLY A 138 -8.99 -11.92 2.05
CA GLY A 138 -9.42 -13.15 2.75
C GLY A 138 -8.82 -13.31 4.16
N LYS A 139 -9.41 -14.21 4.97
CA LYS A 139 -9.11 -14.43 6.42
C LYS A 139 -7.92 -15.37 6.69
N THR A 140 -7.10 -15.07 7.72
CA THR A 140 -6.57 -15.97 8.78
C THR A 140 -5.81 -15.18 9.88
N GLY A 141 -5.67 -15.70 11.11
CA GLY A 141 -5.03 -15.01 12.26
C GLY A 141 -3.59 -14.55 12.00
N SER A 142 -3.18 -13.41 12.59
CA SER A 142 -1.97 -12.65 12.20
C SER A 142 -1.83 -12.52 10.68
N MET A 143 -2.79 -11.82 10.09
CA MET A 143 -3.14 -11.95 8.67
C MET A 143 -2.09 -11.29 7.77
N LYS A 144 -1.29 -12.11 7.08
CA LYS A 144 -0.57 -11.66 5.89
C LYS A 144 -1.60 -11.37 4.79
N LEU A 145 -1.56 -10.17 4.25
CA LEU A 145 -2.47 -9.70 3.21
C LEU A 145 -1.70 -9.58 1.91
N ALA A 146 -2.19 -10.16 0.81
CA ALA A 146 -1.60 -9.95 -0.51
C ALA A 146 -2.67 -9.35 -1.44
N PRO A 147 -2.36 -8.27 -2.19
CA PRO A 147 -3.30 -7.68 -3.14
C PRO A 147 -3.72 -8.69 -4.20
N ARG A 148 -5.01 -8.72 -4.54
CA ARG A 148 -5.55 -9.55 -5.62
C ARG A 148 -5.86 -8.68 -6.83
N ILE A 149 -5.34 -9.07 -7.99
CA ILE A 149 -5.61 -8.48 -9.28
C ILE A 149 -6.87 -9.15 -9.87
N ASN A 150 -7.96 -8.40 -9.95
CA ASN A 150 -9.27 -8.88 -10.41
C ASN A 150 -9.56 -8.54 -11.88
N THR A 151 -8.70 -7.74 -12.52
CA THR A 151 -8.79 -7.36 -13.92
C THR A 151 -7.40 -7.38 -14.53
N LYS A 152 -7.30 -7.59 -15.85
CA LYS A 152 -6.01 -7.53 -16.54
C LYS A 152 -5.41 -6.12 -16.39
N VAL A 153 -4.15 -6.03 -15.98
CA VAL A 153 -3.41 -4.76 -15.82
C VAL A 153 -2.29 -4.72 -16.85
N LYS A 154 -2.18 -3.64 -17.62
CA LYS A 154 -1.09 -3.49 -18.60
C LYS A 154 0.17 -3.02 -17.90
N ALA A 155 1.32 -3.29 -18.50
CA ALA A 155 2.57 -2.70 -18.03
C ALA A 155 2.44 -1.17 -17.98
N LYS A 156 2.99 -0.57 -16.91
CA LYS A 156 2.94 0.85 -16.55
C LYS A 156 1.59 1.38 -16.08
N ASP A 157 0.52 0.58 -16.12
CA ASP A 157 -0.75 0.98 -15.49
C ASP A 157 -0.54 1.11 -13.98
N GLU A 158 -1.18 2.13 -13.41
CA GLU A 158 -1.18 2.33 -11.98
C GLU A 158 -1.98 1.22 -11.30
N ILE A 159 -1.35 0.54 -10.34
CA ILE A 159 -2.03 -0.45 -9.55
C ILE A 159 -2.79 0.30 -8.47
N THR A 160 -4.06 0.46 -8.79
CA THR A 160 -5.04 1.04 -7.89
C THR A 160 -6.00 -0.05 -7.45
N LEU A 161 -6.83 0.36 -6.52
CA LEU A 161 -7.79 -0.49 -5.92
C LEU A 161 -8.80 0.52 -5.22
N PHE A 162 -10.10 0.19 -5.12
CA PHE A 162 -11.17 0.90 -4.37
C PHE A 162 -11.18 0.97 -2.79
N TYR A 163 -11.02 2.19 -2.19
CA TYR A 163 -10.99 2.55 -0.73
C TYR A 163 -12.25 2.31 0.15
N GLY A 164 -13.41 2.06 -0.44
CA GLY A 164 -14.71 1.96 0.28
C GLY A 164 -15.67 3.00 -0.29
N GLY A 165 -16.97 2.86 -0.03
CA GLY A 165 -17.99 3.73 -0.66
C GLY A 165 -17.86 5.21 -0.27
N ASP A 166 -17.35 5.48 0.93
CA ASP A 166 -17.37 6.80 1.56
C ASP A 166 -16.00 7.24 2.08
N TYR A 167 -14.91 6.68 1.52
CA TYR A 167 -13.57 6.92 2.06
C TYR A 167 -13.10 8.35 1.80
N PHE A 168 -13.34 8.87 0.58
CA PHE A 168 -13.06 10.26 0.23
C PHE A 168 -14.33 11.11 0.34
N GLY A 169 -14.86 11.21 1.56
CA GLY A 169 -16.16 11.80 1.83
C GLY A 169 -17.34 10.93 1.37
N LYS A 170 -18.56 11.38 1.69
CA LYS A 170 -19.80 10.65 1.35
C LYS A 170 -19.87 10.34 -0.14
N ASN A 171 -20.07 9.07 -0.49
CA ASN A 171 -20.06 8.55 -1.86
C ASN A 171 -18.76 8.87 -2.64
N ASN A 172 -17.61 9.00 -1.96
CA ASN A 172 -16.31 9.33 -2.56
C ASN A 172 -16.30 10.64 -3.37
N VAL A 173 -17.09 11.63 -2.98
CA VAL A 173 -17.20 12.93 -3.63
C VAL A 173 -15.84 13.63 -3.84
N GLU A 174 -14.91 13.45 -2.91
CA GLU A 174 -13.57 14.06 -2.94
C GLU A 174 -12.53 13.17 -3.65
N CYS A 175 -12.93 12.01 -4.19
CA CYS A 175 -11.99 11.09 -4.84
C CYS A 175 -11.34 11.72 -6.08
N ARG A 176 -10.01 11.60 -6.15
CA ARG A 176 -9.15 12.10 -7.24
C ARG A 176 -8.55 10.99 -8.11
N CYS A 177 -9.06 9.76 -8.02
CA CYS A 177 -8.58 8.66 -8.86
C CYS A 177 -8.77 8.97 -10.35
N PHE A 178 -8.03 8.27 -11.23
CA PHE A 178 -8.15 8.48 -12.68
C PHE A 178 -9.61 8.38 -13.15
N THR A 179 -10.32 7.32 -12.75
CA THR A 179 -11.73 7.10 -13.07
C THR A 179 -12.60 8.28 -12.65
N CYS A 180 -12.52 8.75 -11.40
CA CYS A 180 -13.31 9.90 -10.94
C CYS A 180 -12.94 11.20 -11.66
N ARG A 181 -11.67 11.41 -12.04
CA ARG A 181 -11.26 12.60 -12.82
C ARG A 181 -11.78 12.54 -14.26
N THR A 182 -11.78 11.38 -14.89
CA THR A 182 -12.30 11.18 -16.25
C THR A 182 -13.83 11.21 -16.29
N ILE A 183 -14.48 10.58 -15.31
CA ILE A 183 -15.95 10.54 -15.19
C ILE A 183 -16.52 11.86 -14.66
N LYS A 184 -15.77 12.68 -13.91
CA LYS A 184 -16.20 14.06 -13.59
C LYS A 184 -16.41 14.93 -14.85
N GLY A 185 -15.94 14.49 -16.04
CA GLY A 185 -16.30 15.05 -17.36
C GLY A 185 -17.45 14.35 -18.10
N LYS A 186 -17.98 13.24 -17.58
CA LYS A 186 -19.16 12.50 -18.04
C LYS A 186 -19.97 12.05 -16.83
N ALA A 187 -20.87 12.91 -16.36
CA ALA A 187 -21.77 12.59 -15.26
C ALA A 187 -22.37 11.19 -15.46
N PRO A 188 -22.19 10.23 -14.53
CA PRO A 188 -23.06 9.08 -14.47
C PRO A 188 -24.39 9.61 -13.97
N SER A 189 -25.36 9.66 -14.88
CA SER A 189 -26.77 9.85 -14.56
C SER A 189 -27.13 8.98 -13.36
N GLN A 190 -27.78 9.59 -12.38
CA GLN A 190 -28.38 8.89 -11.25
C GLN A 190 -29.16 7.66 -11.75
N SER A 191 -28.67 6.46 -11.50
CA SER A 191 -29.50 5.26 -11.60
C SER A 191 -30.12 5.01 -10.23
N SER A 192 -31.30 5.60 -10.07
CA SER A 192 -32.47 5.11 -9.32
C SER A 192 -32.25 4.50 -7.93
N SER A 193 -32.74 5.25 -6.95
CA SER A 193 -33.37 4.77 -5.71
C SER A 193 -33.96 3.36 -5.79
N ARG A 194 -33.51 2.49 -4.88
CA ARG A 194 -34.37 1.43 -4.32
C ARG A 194 -34.43 1.62 -2.82
N SER A 195 -35.42 2.40 -2.40
CA SER A 195 -35.99 2.38 -1.07
C SER A 195 -36.50 0.97 -0.75
N GLY A 196 -35.82 0.27 0.15
CA GLY A 196 -36.29 -0.97 0.76
C GLY A 196 -36.99 -0.64 2.08
N SER A 197 -38.30 -0.86 2.10
CA SER A 197 -39.25 -0.54 3.17
C SER A 197 -38.91 -1.11 4.54
N LYS A 198 -39.11 -0.30 5.58
CA LYS A 198 -39.53 -0.76 6.91
C LYS A 198 -40.80 -1.61 6.76
N LYS A 199 -40.82 -2.81 7.33
CA LYS A 199 -42.04 -3.43 7.88
C LYS A 199 -41.69 -4.30 9.09
N HIS A 200 -42.38 -3.96 10.18
CA HIS A 200 -42.64 -4.63 11.46
C HIS A 200 -41.51 -5.34 12.19
#